data_AF-A0A6P8EQ45-F1
#
_entry.id   AF-A0A6P8EQ45-F1
#
_cell.length_a   1.000
_cell.length_b   1.000
_cell.length_c   1.000
_cell.angle_alpha   90.00
_cell.angle_beta   90.00
_cell.angle_gamma   90.00
#
_symmetry.space_group_name_H-M   'P 1'
#
loop_
_entity.id
_entity.type
_entity.pdbx_description
1 polymer ?
#
loop_
_entity_poly.entity_id
_entity_poly.type
_entity_poly.pdbx_seq_one_letter_code
_entity_poly.pdbx_strand_id
1 'polypeptide(L)'
;MDLRGLALILFLSLPTIGAIPKCCVEISPKVPLNILMMVDKYDVQSSQGVCDIDAIKLHVKGKRYCAHPKVLKILQVIEVWRGQRKAHTSWTGI
;
A
#
# COMPACT_ATOMS: atom_id res chain seq x y z
N MET A 1 -35.67 -33.72 -0.52
CA MET A 1 -34.44 -32.90 -0.37
C MET A 1 -34.81 -31.48 -0.78
N ASP A 2 -34.95 -30.59 0.19
CA ASP A 2 -35.56 -29.28 0.00
C ASP A 2 -34.63 -28.33 -0.78
N LEU A 3 -35.12 -27.75 -1.88
CA LEU A 3 -34.35 -26.81 -2.72
C LEU A 3 -33.87 -25.60 -1.89
N ARG A 4 -34.61 -25.25 -0.83
CA ARG A 4 -34.26 -24.20 0.14
C ARG A 4 -33.04 -24.57 0.97
N GLY A 5 -32.90 -25.85 1.35
CA GLY A 5 -31.72 -26.35 2.07
C GLY A 5 -30.47 -26.30 1.20
N LEU A 6 -30.59 -26.67 -0.08
CA LEU A 6 -29.50 -26.58 -1.05
C LEU A 6 -29.06 -25.13 -1.31
N ALA A 7 -30.01 -24.19 -1.36
CA ALA A 7 -29.71 -22.76 -1.54
C ALA A 7 -28.94 -22.16 -0.35
N LEU A 8 -29.28 -22.55 0.88
CA LEU A 8 -28.56 -22.10 2.09
C LEU A 8 -27.15 -22.68 2.16
N ILE A 9 -26.98 -23.94 1.76
CA ILE A 9 -25.67 -24.59 1.68
C ILE A 9 -24.80 -23.90 0.62
N LEU A 10 -25.35 -23.55 -0.54
CA LEU A 10 -24.62 -22.81 -1.58
C LEU A 10 -24.12 -21.45 -1.07
N PHE A 11 -24.96 -20.70 -0.35
CA PHE A 11 -24.60 -19.38 0.20
C PHE A 11 -23.48 -19.44 1.24
N LEU A 12 -23.46 -20.48 2.08
CA LEU A 12 -22.40 -20.71 3.08
C LEU A 12 -21.11 -21.24 2.46
N SER A 13 -21.22 -21.96 1.34
CA SER A 13 -20.09 -22.51 0.59
C SER A 13 -19.50 -21.57 -0.45
N LEU A 14 -20.08 -20.37 -0.66
CA LEU A 14 -19.43 -19.36 -1.49
C LEU A 14 -18.07 -19.11 -0.83
N PRO A 15 -16.94 -19.46 -1.49
CA PRO A 15 -15.68 -18.98 -1.02
C PRO A 15 -15.85 -17.46 -1.07
N THR A 16 -15.83 -16.79 0.09
CA THR A 16 -15.57 -15.36 0.15
C THR A 16 -14.31 -15.21 -0.67
N ILE A 17 -14.46 -14.76 -1.92
CA ILE A 17 -13.40 -14.79 -2.95
C ILE A 17 -12.20 -14.20 -2.27
N GLY A 18 -11.28 -15.09 -1.89
CA GLY A 18 -10.28 -14.78 -0.88
C GLY A 18 -9.46 -13.66 -1.46
N ALA A 19 -9.61 -12.46 -0.93
CA ALA A 19 -8.76 -11.35 -1.29
C ALA A 19 -7.38 -11.73 -0.75
N ILE A 20 -6.61 -12.47 -1.56
CA ILE A 20 -5.27 -12.92 -1.21
C ILE A 20 -4.52 -11.64 -0.83
N PRO A 21 -4.07 -11.50 0.42
CA PRO A 21 -3.38 -10.31 0.84
C PRO A 21 -2.14 -10.20 -0.04
N LYS A 22 -2.05 -9.10 -0.81
CA LYS A 22 -0.89 -8.82 -1.64
C LYS A 22 0.26 -8.43 -0.72
N CYS A 23 0.91 -9.44 -0.17
CA CYS A 23 2.09 -9.33 0.67
C CYS A 23 3.30 -9.05 -0.21
N CYS A 24 4.19 -8.18 0.27
CA CYS A 24 5.55 -8.12 -0.23
C CYS A 24 6.29 -9.39 0.22
N VAL A 25 6.87 -10.12 -0.74
CA VAL A 25 7.75 -11.28 -0.49
C VAL A 25 9.22 -10.88 -0.62
N GLU A 26 9.50 -9.90 -1.47
CA GLU A 26 10.83 -9.34 -1.68
C GLU A 26 10.80 -7.83 -1.47
N ILE A 27 11.85 -7.31 -0.83
CA ILE A 27 12.07 -5.88 -0.64
C ILE A 27 13.21 -5.42 -1.54
N SER A 28 12.99 -4.30 -2.25
CA SER A 28 14.09 -3.61 -2.93
C SER A 28 14.94 -2.89 -1.88
N PRO A 29 16.22 -3.26 -1.70
CA PRO A 29 17.07 -2.70 -0.65
C PRO A 29 17.44 -1.24 -0.93
N LYS A 30 17.40 -0.81 -2.20
CA LYS A 30 17.70 0.55 -2.63
C LYS A 30 16.63 1.02 -3.61
N VAL A 31 15.75 1.90 -3.14
CA VAL A 31 14.83 2.64 -4.01
C VAL A 31 15.43 4.03 -4.22
N PRO A 32 15.68 4.45 -5.47
CA PRO A 32 16.27 5.76 -5.72
C PRO A 32 15.32 6.88 -5.31
N LEU A 33 15.88 8.00 -4.82
CA LEU A 33 15.11 9.17 -4.35
C LEU A 33 14.14 9.71 -5.40
N ASN A 34 14.51 9.66 -6.69
CA ASN A 34 13.64 10.09 -7.78
C ASN A 34 12.30 9.34 -7.79
N ILE A 35 12.30 8.05 -7.47
CA ILE A 35 11.09 7.25 -7.37
C ILE A 35 10.32 7.61 -6.10
N LEU A 36 11.00 7.81 -4.97
CA LEU A 36 10.38 8.22 -3.70
C LEU A 36 9.66 9.56 -3.81
N MET A 37 10.23 10.52 -4.55
CA MET A 37 9.59 11.80 -4.81
C MET A 37 8.30 11.68 -5.63
N MET A 38 8.18 10.65 -6.47
CA MET A 38 7.01 10.36 -7.30
C MET A 38 5.97 9.47 -6.60
N VAL A 39 6.21 9.04 -5.36
CA VAL A 39 5.25 8.20 -4.62
C VAL A 39 3.99 8.99 -4.34
N ASP A 40 2.87 8.53 -4.89
CA ASP A 40 1.55 9.11 -4.67
C ASP A 40 1.00 8.73 -3.29
N LYS A 41 1.14 7.45 -2.92
CA LYS A 41 0.69 6.87 -1.66
C LYS A 41 1.63 5.76 -1.22
N TYR A 42 1.76 5.53 0.08
CA TYR A 42 2.40 4.32 0.61
C TYR A 42 1.53 3.63 1.66
N ASP A 43 1.73 2.33 1.81
CA ASP A 43 1.09 1.49 2.83
C ASP A 43 2.17 0.73 3.60
N VAL A 44 2.06 0.75 4.93
CA VAL A 44 2.98 0.02 5.82
C VAL A 44 2.49 -1.41 5.97
N GLN A 45 3.33 -2.38 5.63
CA GLN A 45 3.11 -3.80 5.89
C GLN A 45 3.96 -4.20 7.10
N SER A 46 3.31 -4.71 8.13
CA SER A 46 3.99 -5.27 9.30
C SER A 46 4.07 -6.79 9.21
N SER A 47 5.17 -7.35 9.73
CA SER A 47 5.40 -8.78 9.93
C SER A 47 4.48 -9.42 10.98
N GLN A 48 3.80 -8.61 11.81
CA GLN A 48 2.91 -9.11 12.87
C GLN A 48 1.51 -9.53 12.39
N GLY A 49 1.25 -9.44 11.09
CA GLY A 49 -0.05 -9.72 10.49
C GLY A 49 -0.05 -10.96 9.59
N VAL A 50 -0.74 -10.86 8.46
CA VAL A 50 -0.86 -11.95 7.48
C VAL A 50 0.39 -12.12 6.61
N CYS A 51 1.35 -11.20 6.70
CA CYS A 51 2.58 -11.22 5.91
C CYS A 51 3.79 -11.39 6.84
N ASP A 52 4.77 -12.19 6.44
CA ASP A 52 5.93 -12.54 7.30
C ASP A 52 7.02 -11.46 7.41
N ILE A 53 7.01 -10.45 6.52
CA ILE A 53 8.07 -9.42 6.47
C ILE A 53 7.53 -8.01 6.61
N ASP A 54 8.33 -7.16 7.28
CA ASP A 54 8.11 -5.72 7.33
C ASP A 54 8.53 -5.07 6.01
N ALA A 55 7.59 -4.41 5.36
CA ALA A 55 7.80 -3.79 4.06
C ALA A 55 6.94 -2.54 3.89
N ILE A 56 7.38 -1.62 3.04
CA ILE A 56 6.58 -0.47 2.62
C ILE A 56 6.14 -0.69 1.18
N LYS A 57 4.83 -0.67 0.95
CA LYS A 57 4.21 -0.73 -0.37
C LYS A 57 4.11 0.69 -0.92
N LEU A 58 4.94 1.02 -1.90
CA LEU A 58 4.92 2.30 -2.60
C LEU A 58 4.00 2.22 -3.82
N HIS A 59 3.09 3.18 -3.94
CA HIS A 59 2.28 3.38 -5.13
C HIS A 59 2.87 4.54 -5.95
N VAL A 60 3.33 4.23 -7.16
CA VAL A 60 3.91 5.20 -8.09
C VAL A 60 3.23 5.00 -9.44
N LYS A 61 2.45 6.00 -9.92
CA LYS A 61 1.83 5.97 -11.25
C LYS A 61 1.10 4.66 -11.58
N GLY A 62 0.34 4.12 -10.63
CA GLY A 62 -0.41 2.86 -10.78
C GLY A 62 0.40 1.57 -10.62
N LYS A 63 1.73 1.65 -10.43
CA LYS A 63 2.59 0.50 -10.10
C LYS A 63 2.84 0.41 -8.59
N ARG A 64 2.99 -0.83 -8.10
CA ARG A 64 3.29 -1.12 -6.69
C ARG A 64 4.74 -1.59 -6.56
N TYR A 65 5.47 -1.02 -5.61
CA TYR A 65 6.84 -1.42 -5.30
C TYR A 65 6.96 -1.76 -3.82
N CYS A 66 7.73 -2.79 -3.51
CA CYS A 66 8.04 -3.19 -2.14
C CYS A 66 9.42 -2.65 -1.75
N ALA A 67 9.46 -1.82 -0.71
CA ALA A 67 10.67 -1.17 -0.22
C ALA A 67 10.96 -1.55 1.24
N HIS A 68 12.23 -1.43 1.62
CA HIS A 68 12.63 -1.64 3.01
C HIS A 68 11.99 -0.59 3.94
N PRO A 69 11.54 -0.94 5.16
CA PRO A 69 10.98 -0.01 6.16
C PRO A 69 11.86 1.20 6.52
N LYS A 70 13.18 1.18 6.22
CA LYS A 70 14.07 2.32 6.41
C LYS A 70 13.69 3.53 5.55
N VAL A 71 13.05 3.28 4.41
CA VAL A 71 12.59 4.32 3.47
C VAL A 71 11.45 5.17 4.06
N LEU A 72 10.74 4.66 5.07
CA LEU A 72 9.61 5.36 5.70
C LEU A 72 10.00 6.75 6.23
N LYS A 73 11.18 6.87 6.86
CA LYS A 73 11.67 8.16 7.37
C LYS A 73 11.84 9.19 6.24
N ILE A 74 12.31 8.74 5.08
CA ILE A 74 12.52 9.61 3.91
C ILE A 74 11.17 10.05 3.33
N LEU A 75 10.19 9.14 3.26
CA LEU A 75 8.85 9.46 2.79
C LEU A 75 8.15 10.48 3.68
N GLN A 76 8.22 10.33 5.01
CA GLN A 76 7.67 11.29 5.96
C GLN A 76 8.26 12.69 5.76
N VAL A 77 9.58 12.78 5.60
CA VAL A 77 10.24 14.06 5.29
C VAL A 77 9.68 14.63 3.99
N ILE A 78 9.63 13.86 2.91
CA ILE A 78 9.10 14.29 1.61
C ILE A 78 7.64 14.78 1.73
N GLU A 79 6.79 14.11 2.51
CA GLU A 79 5.40 14.52 2.75
C GLU A 79 5.31 15.88 3.45
N VAL A 80 6.13 16.11 4.48
CA VAL A 80 6.22 17.42 5.15
C VAL A 80 6.66 18.51 4.16
N TRP A 81 7.69 18.25 3.36
CA TRP A 81 8.13 19.18 2.30
C TRP A 81 7.06 19.44 1.24
N ARG A 82 6.24 18.45 0.87
CA ARG A 82 5.10 18.64 -0.05
C ARG A 82 4.03 19.53 0.57
N GLY A 83 3.72 19.35 1.85
CA GLY A 83 2.79 20.23 2.58
C GLY A 83 3.24 21.68 2.58
N GLN A 84 4.52 21.93 2.87
CA GLN A 84 5.14 23.26 2.84
C GLN A 84 5.12 23.88 1.42
N ARG A 85 5.45 23.09 0.39
CA ARG A 85 5.38 23.58 -1.01
C ARG A 85 3.98 23.95 -1.43
N LYS A 86 2.95 23.17 -1.06
CA LYS A 86 1.55 23.51 -1.37
C LYS A 86 1.14 24.83 -0.72
N ALA A 87 1.55 25.05 0.53
CA ALA A 87 1.37 26.33 1.20
C ALA A 87 2.09 27.46 0.45
N HIS A 88 3.35 27.29 0.05
CA HIS A 88 4.10 28.31 -0.71
C HIS A 88 3.52 28.59 -2.12
N THR A 89 3.11 27.58 -2.88
CA THR A 89 2.43 27.76 -4.18
C THR A 89 1.05 28.39 -4.03
N SER A 90 0.36 28.18 -2.90
CA SER A 90 -0.92 28.85 -2.62
C SER A 90 -0.77 30.36 -2.39
N TRP A 91 0.42 30.83 -1.98
CA TRP A 91 0.70 32.26 -1.79
C TRP A 91 1.25 32.95 -3.05
N THR A 92 1.73 32.17 -4.03
CA THR A 92 2.31 32.68 -5.28
C THR A 92 1.39 32.51 -6.49
N GLY A 93 0.13 32.07 -6.28
CA GLY A 93 -0.92 32.08 -7.28
C GLY A 93 -1.48 33.50 -7.48
N ILE A 94 -0.81 34.27 -8.33
CA ILE A 94 -1.32 35.47 -9.02
C ILE A 94 -1.91 35.02 -10.35
#